data_AF-A0A538N792-F1
#
_entry.id   AF-A0A538N792-F1
#
_cell.length_a   1.000
_cell.length_b   1.000
_cell.length_c   1.000
_cell.angle_alpha   90.00
_cell.angle_beta   90.00
_cell.angle_gamma   90.00
#
_symmetry.space_group_name_H-M   'P 1'
#
loop_
_entity.id
_entity.type
_entity.pdbx_description
1 polymer ?
#
loop_
_entity_poly.entity_id
_entity_poly.type
_entity_poly.pdbx_seq_one_letter_code
_entity_poly.pdbx_strand_id
1 'polypeptide(L)'
;MDELDRFYGAVAVDSPEQREEQIRDALFGSRPAAYALLAEDDGELLGFASYSLLWPAAGVSSSLFLKELYVRQDRQRQGVGRLLM
;
A
#
# COMPACT_ATOMS: atom_id res chain seq x y z
N MET A 1 1.84 -6.29 -7.46
CA MET A 1 2.21 -5.02 -8.14
C MET A 1 1.74 -5.01 -9.59
N ASP A 2 1.85 -6.10 -10.36
CA ASP A 2 1.38 -6.15 -11.77
C ASP A 2 -0.10 -5.81 -11.99
N GLU A 3 -0.97 -6.17 -11.05
CA GLU A 3 -2.40 -5.82 -11.12
C GLU A 3 -2.65 -4.31 -10.92
N LEU A 4 -1.90 -3.67 -10.01
CA LEU A 4 -1.95 -2.22 -9.79
C LEU A 4 -1.37 -1.45 -10.99
N ASP A 5 -0.28 -1.93 -11.57
CA ASP A 5 0.35 -1.28 -12.73
C ASP A 5 -0.57 -1.34 -13.97
N ARG A 6 -1.31 -2.44 -14.15
CA ARG A 6 -2.37 -2.54 -15.17
C ARG A 6 -3.51 -1.58 -14.91
N PHE A 7 -3.90 -1.42 -13.65
CA PHE A 7 -4.97 -0.48 -13.27
C PHE A 7 -4.60 0.98 -13.58
N TYR A 8 -3.33 1.36 -13.43
CA TYR A 8 -2.85 2.73 -13.72
C TYR A 8 -2.32 2.94 -15.14
N GLY A 9 -2.24 1.90 -15.98
CA GLY A 9 -1.84 2.02 -17.38
C GLY A 9 -0.33 2.22 -17.59
N ALA A 10 0.52 1.65 -16.73
CA ALA A 10 1.97 1.74 -16.89
C ALA A 10 2.44 0.99 -18.15
N VAL A 11 3.26 1.64 -18.99
CA VAL A 11 3.63 1.17 -20.34
C VAL A 11 4.99 0.47 -20.39
N ALA A 12 5.80 0.56 -19.34
CA ALA A 12 7.02 -0.21 -19.16
C ALA A 12 7.08 -0.73 -17.72
N VAL A 13 7.23 -2.04 -17.58
CA VAL A 13 7.37 -2.68 -16.27
C VAL A 13 8.87 -2.86 -16.06
N ASP A 14 9.45 -2.07 -15.16
CA ASP A 14 10.79 -2.31 -14.63
C ASP A 14 10.95 -3.79 -14.22
N SER A 15 12.17 -4.32 -14.22
CA SER A 15 12.37 -5.71 -13.82
C SER A 15 11.83 -5.95 -12.39
N PRO A 16 11.42 -7.19 -12.04
CA PRO A 16 10.96 -7.50 -10.69
C PRO A 16 11.93 -7.04 -9.60
N GLU A 17 13.23 -7.19 -9.84
CA GLU A 17 14.29 -6.79 -8.91
C GLU A 17 14.36 -5.26 -8.74
N GLN A 18 14.24 -4.51 -9.84
CA GLN A 18 14.20 -3.05 -9.81
C GLN A 18 12.98 -2.53 -9.04
N ARG A 19 11.82 -3.17 -9.23
CA ARG A 19 10.59 -2.81 -8.49
C ARG A 19 10.71 -3.14 -7.01
N GLU A 20 11.32 -4.27 -6.67
CA GLU A 20 11.57 -4.61 -5.26
C GLU A 20 12.47 -3.56 -4.59
N GLU A 21 13.55 -3.14 -5.26
CA GLU A 21 14.44 -2.09 -4.75
C GLU A 21 13.70 -0.75 -4.58
N GLN A 22 12.92 -0.33 -5.57
CA GLN A 22 12.11 0.89 -5.48
C GLN A 22 11.08 0.84 -4.32
N ILE A 23 10.41 -0.30 -4.13
CA ILE A 23 9.47 -0.50 -3.01
C ILE A 23 10.22 -0.45 -1.68
N ARG A 24 11.40 -1.09 -1.63
CA ARG A 24 12.24 -1.13 -0.43
C ARG A 24 12.66 0.28 -0.01
N ASP A 25 13.12 1.08 -0.96
CA ASP A 25 13.50 2.47 -0.71
C ASP A 25 12.30 3.33 -0.29
N ALA A 26 11.15 3.16 -0.96
CA ALA A 26 9.95 3.94 -0.68
C ALA A 26 9.36 3.64 0.72
N LEU A 27 9.37 2.38 1.16
CA LEU A 27 8.71 1.97 2.41
C LEU A 27 9.67 1.80 3.59
N PHE A 28 10.95 1.51 3.34
CA PHE A 28 11.92 1.15 4.38
C PHE A 28 13.22 1.97 4.33
N GLY A 29 13.29 2.98 3.46
CA GLY A 29 14.40 3.94 3.45
C GLY A 29 14.45 4.79 4.72
N SER A 30 15.53 5.57 4.89
CA SER A 30 15.71 6.46 6.05
C SER A 30 14.64 7.56 6.16
N ARG A 31 13.91 7.82 5.07
CA ARG A 31 12.78 8.75 4.96
C ARG A 31 11.67 8.06 4.18
N PRO A 32 10.87 7.17 4.80
CA PRO A 32 9.85 6.42 4.10
C PRO A 32 8.78 7.36 3.54
N ALA A 33 8.41 7.17 2.28
CA ALA A 33 7.37 7.93 1.61
C ALA A 33 5.97 7.55 2.10
N ALA A 34 5.79 6.29 2.50
CA ALA A 34 4.55 5.74 3.03
C ALA A 34 4.83 4.57 3.97
N TYR A 35 3.79 4.18 4.70
CA TYR A 35 3.69 2.95 5.48
C TYR A 35 2.67 2.02 4.82
N ALA A 36 2.78 0.72 5.10
CA ALA A 36 1.83 -0.27 4.61
C ALA A 36 1.34 -1.20 5.73
N LEU A 37 0.05 -1.50 5.72
CA LEU A 37 -0.55 -2.60 6.48
C LEU A 37 -0.86 -3.74 5.51
N LEU A 38 -0.62 -4.97 5.95
CA LEU A 38 -0.93 -6.18 5.20
C LEU A 38 -2.02 -6.96 5.95
N ALA A 39 -3.00 -7.45 5.21
CA ALA A 39 -3.94 -8.44 5.70
C ALA A 39 -3.50 -9.81 5.20
N GLU A 40 -3.26 -10.74 6.12
CA GLU A 40 -2.79 -12.10 5.85
C GLU A 40 -3.67 -13.10 6.59
N ASP A 41 -3.93 -14.25 5.96
CA ASP A 41 -4.63 -15.39 6.55
C ASP A 41 -3.91 -16.68 6.15
N ASP A 42 -3.39 -17.44 7.11
CA ASP A 42 -2.58 -18.65 6.89
C ASP A 42 -1.46 -18.49 5.82
N GLY A 43 -0.73 -17.37 5.85
CA GLY A 43 0.34 -17.07 4.90
C GLY A 43 -0.13 -16.53 3.54
N GLU A 44 -1.44 -16.48 3.29
CA GLU A 44 -2.01 -15.89 2.09
C GLU A 44 -2.27 -14.39 2.30
N LEU A 45 -1.60 -13.55 1.51
CA LEU A 45 -1.91 -12.13 1.46
C LEU A 45 -3.31 -11.94 0.87
N LEU A 46 -4.19 -11.28 1.62
CA LEU A 46 -5.59 -10.99 1.25
C LEU A 46 -5.77 -9.55 0.73
N GLY A 47 -4.89 -8.64 1.15
CA GLY A 47 -4.97 -7.22 0.78
C GLY A 47 -3.91 -6.37 1.48
N PHE A 48 -3.86 -5.09 1.14
CA PHE A 48 -3.00 -4.12 1.80
C PHE A 48 -3.64 -2.72 1.82
N ALA A 49 -3.15 -1.90 2.73
CA ALA A 49 -3.43 -0.47 2.79
C ALA A 49 -2.10 0.31 2.86
N SER A 50 -1.94 1.35 2.04
CA SER A 50 -0.79 2.26 2.13
C SER A 50 -1.23 3.64 2.61
N TYR A 51 -0.45 4.23 3.51
CA TYR A 51 -0.79 5.53 4.11
C TYR A 51 0.45 6.36 4.43
N SER A 52 0.25 7.67 4.54
CA SER A 52 1.28 8.61 4.99
C SER A 52 0.72 9.53 6.07
N LEU A 53 1.60 10.12 6.88
CA LEU A 53 1.23 11.14 7.87
C LEU A 53 1.48 12.53 7.28
N LEU A 54 0.44 13.34 7.17
CA LEU A 54 0.51 14.68 6.61
C LEU A 54 0.45 15.73 7.73
N TRP A 55 1.33 16.72 7.64
CA TRP A 55 1.36 17.90 8.51
C TRP A 55 1.18 19.17 7.64
N PRO A 56 0.51 20.23 8.13
CA PRO A 56 -0.11 20.37 9.44
C PRO A 56 -1.51 19.74 9.53
N ALA A 57 -1.88 19.31 10.74
CA ALA A 57 -3.25 18.98 11.11
C ALA A 57 -3.67 19.73 12.38
N ALA A 58 -4.96 19.67 12.69
CA ALA A 58 -5.53 20.33 13.87
C ALA A 58 -4.80 19.93 15.15
N GLY A 59 -4.53 20.90 16.02
CA GLY A 59 -3.83 20.66 17.29
C GLY A 59 -2.31 20.47 17.16
N VAL A 60 -1.68 21.02 16.10
CA VAL A 60 -0.22 20.89 15.87
C VAL A 60 0.18 19.41 15.82
N SER A 61 -0.58 18.64 15.05
CA SER A 61 -0.42 17.19 14.89
C SER A 61 -0.26 16.82 13.42
N SER A 62 -0.20 15.52 13.14
CA SER A 62 -0.26 14.96 11.79
C SER A 62 -1.55 14.16 11.61
N SER A 63 -2.13 14.21 10.42
CA SER A 63 -3.27 13.38 10.03
C SER A 63 -2.84 12.24 9.12
N LEU A 64 -3.48 11.08 9.28
CA LEU A 64 -3.29 9.96 8.37
C LEU A 64 -4.01 10.24 7.04
N PHE A 65 -3.31 10.02 5.93
CA PHE A 65 -3.86 10.00 4.59
C PHE A 65 -3.72 8.60 4.00
N LEU A 66 -4.84 7.91 3.78
CA LEU A 66 -4.89 6.60 3.14
C LEU A 66 -4.74 6.79 1.63
N LYS A 67 -3.61 6.35 1.07
CA LYS A 67 -3.30 6.51 -0.35
C LYS A 67 -3.87 5.36 -1.19
N GLU A 68 -3.73 4.13 -0.72
CA GLU A 68 -4.29 2.95 -1.37
C GLU A 68 -4.98 2.03 -0.37
N LEU A 69 -6.05 1.39 -0.85
CA LEU A 69 -6.68 0.25 -0.21
C LEU A 69 -7.00 -0.78 -1.28
N TYR A 70 -6.34 -1.92 -1.22
CA TYR A 70 -6.53 -3.02 -2.16
C TYR A 70 -6.90 -4.30 -1.41
N VAL A 71 -7.91 -5.00 -1.91
CA VAL A 71 -8.31 -6.33 -1.45
C VAL A 71 -8.38 -7.21 -2.68
N ARG A 72 -7.73 -8.39 -2.62
CA ARG A 72 -7.77 -9.38 -3.69
C ARG A 72 -9.21 -9.65 -4.11
N GLN A 73 -9.45 -9.72 -5.42
CA GLN A 73 -10.79 -9.80 -5.99
C GLN A 73 -11.63 -10.96 -5.42
N ASP A 74 -11.01 -12.12 -5.20
CA ASP A 74 -11.63 -13.34 -4.63
C ASP A 74 -11.91 -13.24 -3.11
N ARG A 75 -11.38 -12.22 -2.43
CA ARG A 75 -11.53 -11.96 -0.98
C ARG A 75 -12.33 -10.69 -0.69
N GLN A 76 -12.82 -10.00 -1.71
CA GLN A 76 -13.65 -8.81 -1.54
C GLN A 76 -14.97 -9.14 -0.86
N ARG A 77 -15.57 -8.12 -0.21
CA ARG A 77 -16.86 -8.21 0.51
C ARG A 77 -16.88 -9.20 1.69
N GLN A 78 -15.71 -9.64 2.17
CA GLN A 78 -15.54 -10.49 3.36
C GLN A 78 -15.06 -9.72 4.59
N GLY A 79 -14.98 -8.38 4.51
CA GLY A 79 -14.58 -7.52 5.63
C GLY A 79 -13.09 -7.14 5.68
N VAL A 80 -12.24 -7.70 4.81
CA VAL A 80 -10.79 -7.39 4.76
C VAL A 80 -10.52 -5.90 4.62
N GLY A 81 -11.22 -5.21 3.72
CA GLY A 81 -11.03 -3.77 3.54
C GLY A 81 -11.42 -2.95 4.77
N ARG A 82 -12.40 -3.43 5.56
CA ARG A 82 -12.78 -2.80 6.84
C ARG A 82 -11.75 -3.08 7.92
N LEU A 83 -11.10 -4.25 7.90
CA LEU A 83 -10.04 -4.57 8.86
C LEU A 83 -8.80 -3.69 8.65
N LEU A 84 -8.52 -3.32 7.40
CA LEU A 84 -7.39 -2.47 7.02
C LEU A 84 -7.62 -0.96 7.27
N MET A 85 -8.84 -0.54 7.61
CA MET A 85 -9.23 0.86 7.86
C MET A 85 -9.47 1.11 9.35
#